data_AF-A0A2Z3JBP0-F1
#
_entry.id   AF-A0A2Z3JBP0-F1
#
_cell.length_a   1.000
_cell.length_b   1.000
_cell.length_c   1.000
_cell.angle_alpha   90.00
_cell.angle_beta   90.00
_cell.angle_gamma   90.00
#
_symmetry.space_group_name_H-M   'P 1'
#
loop_
_entity.id
_entity.type
_entity.pdbx_description
1 polymer ?
#
loop_
_entity_poly.entity_id
_entity_poly.type
_entity_poly.pdbx_seq_one_letter_code
_entity_poly.pdbx_strand_id
1 'polypeptide(L)' 'MSDNFQPPEIVTADDVAEIMRVKRKTVLNHVQYREGFPKPLNGCKRPLLFDKRAVYDWLYSNQ' A
#
# COMPACT_ATOMS: atom_id res chain seq x y z
N MET A 1 2.74 -28.90 1.84
CA MET A 1 3.01 -27.46 1.61
C MET A 1 1.90 -26.72 2.34
N SER A 2 2.20 -26.07 3.46
CA SER A 2 1.18 -25.35 4.21
C SER A 2 0.84 -24.09 3.42
N ASP A 3 -0.32 -24.08 2.79
CA ASP A 3 -0.96 -22.86 2.30
C ASP A 3 -1.25 -21.99 3.54
N ASN A 4 -0.26 -21.18 3.92
CA ASN A 4 -0.41 -20.16 4.95
C ASN A 4 -1.34 -19.10 4.36
N PHE A 5 -2.65 -19.33 4.47
CA PHE A 5 -3.66 -18.32 4.22
C PHE A 5 -3.57 -17.29 5.35
N GLN A 6 -2.55 -16.44 5.28
CA GLN A 6 -2.39 -15.32 6.17
C GLN A 6 -3.41 -14.27 5.70
N PRO A 7 -4.35 -13.85 6.56
CA PRO A 7 -5.35 -12.86 6.16
C PRO A 7 -4.65 -11.59 5.64
N PRO A 8 -5.23 -10.90 4.64
CA PRO A 8 -4.63 -9.69 4.09
C PRO A 8 -4.45 -8.67 5.20
N GLU A 9 -3.19 -8.33 5.47
CA GLU A 9 -2.86 -7.35 6.49
C GLU A 9 -3.18 -5.95 5.94
N ILE A 10 -4.17 -5.30 6.53
CA ILE A 10 -4.61 -3.97 6.12
C ILE A 10 -3.80 -2.92 6.86
N VAL A 11 -3.20 -1.99 6.11
CA VAL A 11 -2.35 -0.91 6.62
C VAL A 11 -2.86 0.46 6.17
N THR A 12 -2.54 1.51 6.91
CA THR A 12 -2.93 2.89 6.59
C THR A 12 -1.93 3.58 5.66
N ALA A 13 -2.29 4.75 5.12
CA ALA A 13 -1.35 5.58 4.35
C ALA A 13 -0.09 6.00 5.15
N ASP A 14 -0.20 6.12 6.48
CA ASP A 14 0.95 6.44 7.34
C ASP A 14 1.87 5.23 7.47
N ASP A 15 1.33 4.04 7.69
CA ASP A 15 2.10 2.77 7.71
C ASP A 15 2.80 2.51 6.37
N VAL A 16 2.13 2.76 5.25
CA VAL A 16 2.73 2.64 3.90
C VAL A 16 3.89 3.61 3.74
N ALA A 17 3.77 4.83 4.28
CA ALA A 17 4.84 5.81 4.24
C ALA A 17 6.07 5.33 5.03
N GLU A 18 5.86 4.67 6.17
CA GLU A 18 6.93 4.03 6.95
C GLU A 18 7.59 2.87 6.20
N ILE A 19 6.80 1.97 5.62
CA ILE A 19 7.28 0.82 4.82
C ILE A 19 8.17 1.31 3.66
N MET A 20 7.71 2.34 2.96
CA MET A 20 8.41 2.91 1.80
C MET A 20 9.52 3.90 2.19
N ARG A 21 9.65 4.24 3.49
CA ARG A 21 10.56 5.29 4.02
C ARG A 21 10.39 6.64 3.31
N VAL A 22 9.15 7.04 3.05
CA VAL A 22 8.79 8.33 2.43
C VAL A 22 7.83 9.11 3.33
N LYS A 23 7.51 10.35 2.94
CA LYS A 23 6.46 11.12 3.62
C LYS A 23 5.09 10.63 3.18
N ARG A 24 4.09 10.68 4.07
CA ARG A 24 2.68 10.39 3.74
C ARG A 24 2.18 11.13 2.50
N LYS A 25 2.57 12.40 2.31
CA LYS A 25 2.25 13.19 1.11
C LYS A 25 2.72 12.52 -0.18
N THR A 26 3.87 11.84 -0.16
CA THR A 26 4.39 11.09 -1.30
C THR A 26 3.51 9.88 -1.62
N VAL A 27 3.03 9.16 -0.59
CA VAL A 27 2.07 8.06 -0.78
C VAL A 27 0.78 8.56 -1.43
N LEU A 28 0.22 9.67 -0.95
CA LEU A 28 -0.98 10.28 -1.55
C LEU A 28 -0.75 10.69 -3.03
N ASN A 29 0.42 11.26 -3.33
CA ASN A 29 0.79 11.57 -4.72
C ASN A 29 0.91 10.31 -5.58
N HIS A 30 1.45 9.21 -5.04
CA HIS A 30 1.53 7.95 -5.78
C HIS A 30 0.15 7.37 -6.07
N VAL A 31 -0.76 7.38 -5.10
CA VAL A 31 -2.16 6.96 -5.32
C VAL A 31 -2.83 7.75 -6.46
N GLN A 32 -2.55 9.05 -6.57
CA GLN A 32 -3.20 9.90 -7.56
C GLN A 32 -2.56 9.85 -8.95
N TYR A 33 -1.22 9.79 -9.02
CA TYR A 33 -0.48 10.04 -10.26
C TYR A 33 0.39 8.89 -10.71
N ARG A 34 0.68 7.90 -9.86
CA ARG A 34 1.62 6.83 -10.18
C ARG A 34 0.86 5.60 -10.65
N GLU A 35 0.98 5.32 -11.94
CA GLU A 35 0.40 4.12 -12.55
C GLU A 35 0.96 2.87 -11.86
N GLY A 36 0.08 1.89 -11.65
CA GLY A 36 0.41 0.63 -10.98
C GLY A 36 0.53 0.72 -9.45
N PHE A 37 0.49 1.91 -8.83
CA PHE A 37 0.53 2.01 -7.37
C PHE A 37 -0.74 1.40 -6.73
N PRO A 38 -0.64 0.69 -5.58
CA PRO A 38 -1.79 0.09 -4.92
C PRO A 38 -2.88 1.11 -4.61
N LYS A 39 -4.11 0.79 -5.02
CA LYS A 39 -5.28 1.63 -4.73
C LYS A 39 -5.79 1.35 -3.32
N PRO A 40 -6.36 2.36 -2.64
CA PRO A 40 -6.95 2.13 -1.33
C PRO A 40 -8.19 1.23 -1.42
N LEU A 41 -8.32 0.27 -0.51
CA LEU A 41 -9.41 -0.70 -0.40
C LEU A 41 -10.76 -0.03 -0.12
N ASN A 42 -10.74 1.13 0.55
CA ASN A 42 -11.93 1.90 0.91
C ASN A 42 -12.17 3.12 -0.01
N GLY A 43 -11.56 3.15 -1.20
CA GLY A 43 -11.66 4.25 -2.14
C GLY A 43 -11.02 5.53 -1.59
N CYS A 44 -11.76 6.64 -1.59
CA CYS A 44 -11.26 7.93 -1.09
C CYS A 44 -11.64 8.22 0.38
N LYS A 45 -12.21 7.24 1.10
CA LYS A 45 -12.61 7.43 2.51
C LYS A 45 -11.37 7.44 3.41
N ARG A 46 -11.31 8.38 4.35
CA ARG A 46 -10.22 8.48 5.33
C ARG A 46 -10.54 7.65 6.58
N PRO A 47 -9.57 6.95 7.18
CA PRO A 47 -8.18 6.79 6.71
C PRO A 47 -8.11 5.91 5.45
N LEU A 48 -7.19 6.21 4.52
CA LEU A 48 -6.99 5.36 3.34
C LEU A 48 -6.37 4.03 3.79
N LEU A 49 -6.97 2.92 3.37
CA LEU A 49 -6.58 1.57 3.74
C LEU A 49 -5.97 0.84 2.55
N PHE A 50 -4.86 0.14 2.73
CA PHE A 50 -4.14 -0.58 1.69
C PHE A 50 -3.90 -2.02 2.11
N ASP A 51 -3.80 -2.90 1.11
CA ASP A 51 -3.27 -4.24 1.32
C ASP A 51 -1.75 -4.15 1.42
N LYS A 52 -1.19 -4.56 2.56
CA LYS A 52 0.26 -4.53 2.83
C LYS A 52 1.04 -5.34 1.81
N ARG A 53 0.52 -6.49 1.38
CA ARG A 53 1.18 -7.33 0.37
C ARG A 53 1.26 -6.62 -0.97
N ALA A 54 0.18 -5.97 -1.40
CA ALA A 54 0.17 -5.20 -2.64
C ALA A 54 1.21 -4.05 -2.62
N VAL A 55 1.42 -3.43 -1.45
CA VAL A 55 2.45 -2.40 -1.24
C VAL A 55 3.85 -2.98 -1.40
N TYR A 56 4.13 -4.12 -0.78
CA TYR A 56 5.41 -4.81 -0.96
C TYR A 56 5.64 -5.29 -2.39
N ASP A 57 4.63 -5.92 -3.01
CA ASP A 57 4.71 -6.40 -4.39
C ASP A 57 5.06 -5.24 -5.32
N TRP A 58 4.43 -4.07 -5.15
CA TRP A 58 4.76 -2.88 -5.94
C TRP A 58 6.17 -2.34 -5.65
N LEU A 59 6.61 -2.35 -4.39
CA LEU A 59 7.94 -1.88 -3.98
C LEU A 59 9.06 -2.77 -4.55
N TYR A 60 8.86 -4.08 -4.59
CA TYR A 60 9.83 -5.04 -5.11
C TYR A 60 9.76 -5.24 -6.63
N SER A 61 8.61 -4.97 -7.26
CA SER A 61 8.46 -5.07 -8.73
C SER A 61 9.04 -3.88 -9.50
N ASN A 62 9.34 -2.75 -8.83
CA ASN A 62 9.89 -1.53 -9.45
C ASN A 62 11.40 -1.34 -9.18
N GLN A 63 12.16 -2.42 -9.00
CA GLN A 63 13.63 -2.40 -8.93
C GLN A 63 14.28 -2.66 -10.29
#